data_AF-A0A8X6LM08-F1
#
_entry.id   AF-A0A8X6LM08-F1
#
_cell.length_a   1.000
_cell.length_b   1.000
_cell.length_c   1.000
_cell.angle_alpha   90.00
_cell.angle_beta   90.00
_cell.angle_gamma   90.00
#
_symmetry.space_group_name_H-M   'P 1'
#
loop_
_entity.id
_entity.type
_entity.pdbx_description
1 polymer ?
#
loop_
_entity_poly.entity_id
_entity_poly.type
_entity_poly.pdbx_seq_one_letter_code
_entity_poly.pdbx_strand_id
1 'polypeptide(L)'
;MEDLVSDGGLPFNSNWMTKFFREWGIKHPFTPPHFPRANGKIERAVQTVKNSLNKAAEEGKDLYVVLLDYRIQPAKHMPSPAELLMGRKLRTFPPSHPGQLKPTFDVERAREALRKKQIIQNKYANKQATVLPVLHQNAKVWFKHKMKEPWKQGTIIQVGPQSRSYIIKGEDGGVFRRNRFHIRQNYTEDDNPRWSRTVEDIYNSDAIEISRIPNNSADSQVNASPKTNRSNINQQLQAPIEKCSEQSNPVVRKSSRNIVKPVRYRDN
;
A
#
# COMPACT_ATOMS: atom_id res chain seq x y z
N MET A 1 13.84 7.15 22.62
CA MET A 1 13.59 8.53 22.17
C MET A 1 12.39 8.48 21.25
N GLU A 2 11.40 9.32 21.51
CA GLU A 2 10.10 9.28 20.83
C GLU A 2 10.11 10.24 19.65
N ASP A 3 9.51 9.80 18.54
CA ASP A 3 9.52 10.53 17.28
C ASP A 3 8.06 10.82 16.86
N LEU A 4 7.74 12.10 16.65
CA LEU A 4 6.48 12.55 16.08
C LEU A 4 6.71 13.02 14.64
N VAL A 5 6.08 12.37 13.67
CA VAL A 5 6.16 12.76 12.26
C VAL A 5 4.92 13.57 11.88
N SER A 6 5.10 14.75 11.29
CA SER A 6 4.01 15.58 10.76
C SER A 6 4.35 16.12 9.37
N ASP A 7 3.39 16.75 8.69
CA ASP A 7 3.72 17.59 7.55
C ASP A 7 4.42 18.88 8.00
N GLY A 8 5.29 19.41 7.14
CA GLY A 8 5.93 20.71 7.38
C GLY A 8 4.99 21.91 7.23
N GLY A 9 3.67 21.70 7.35
CA GLY A 9 2.68 22.78 7.28
C GLY A 9 2.69 23.64 8.54
N LEU A 10 2.18 24.86 8.43
CA LEU A 10 1.76 25.62 9.62
C LEU A 10 0.53 24.89 10.21
N PRO A 11 0.37 24.67 11.52
CA PRO A 11 1.07 25.24 12.69
C PRO A 11 2.27 24.42 13.23
N PHE A 12 2.58 23.28 12.62
CA PHE A 12 3.60 22.34 13.11
C PHE A 12 5.03 22.87 12.97
N ASN A 13 5.29 23.77 12.01
CA ASN A 13 6.59 24.43 11.82
C ASN A 13 6.74 25.76 12.61
N SER A 14 5.98 25.98 13.68
CA SER A 14 6.13 27.19 14.50
C SER A 14 7.31 27.08 15.47
N ASN A 15 7.92 28.22 15.82
CA ASN A 15 9.00 28.25 16.81
C ASN A 15 8.53 27.75 18.18
N TRP A 16 7.30 28.11 18.56
CA TRP A 16 6.66 27.62 19.78
C TRP A 16 6.59 26.08 19.82
N MET A 17 6.09 25.45 18.74
CA MET A 17 5.98 23.99 18.65
C MET A 17 7.37 23.32 18.68
N THR A 18 8.36 23.93 18.02
CA THR A 18 9.75 23.46 18.03
C THR A 18 10.36 23.50 19.43
N LYS A 19 10.08 24.56 20.20
CA LYS A 19 10.52 24.68 21.60
C LYS A 19 9.82 23.64 22.48
N PHE A 20 8.51 23.47 22.33
CA PHE A 20 7.73 22.46 23.03
C PHE A 20 8.31 21.05 22.83
N PHE A 21 8.54 20.62 21.59
CA PHE A 21 9.11 19.28 21.35
C PHE A 21 10.52 19.11 21.91
N ARG A 22 11.34 20.18 21.90
CA ARG A 22 12.68 20.17 22.46
C ARG A 22 12.67 20.01 23.98
N GLU A 23 11.81 20.74 24.67
CA GLU A 23 11.65 20.66 26.13
C GLU A 23 11.16 19.27 26.58
N TRP A 24 10.26 18.66 25.81
CA TRP A 24 9.74 17.33 26.08
C TRP A 24 10.66 16.19 25.57
N GLY A 25 11.79 16.51 24.93
CA GLY A 25 12.73 15.51 24.40
C GLY A 25 12.19 14.68 23.24
N ILE A 26 11.18 15.19 22.53
CA ILE A 26 10.53 14.53 21.39
C ILE A 26 11.21 14.99 20.09
N LYS A 27 11.58 14.05 19.22
CA LYS A 27 12.05 14.42 17.87
C LYS A 27 10.86 14.68 16.97
N HIS A 28 10.90 15.79 16.24
CA HIS A 28 9.82 16.20 15.34
C HIS A 28 10.28 16.27 13.88
N PRO A 29 10.54 15.14 13.20
CA PRO A 29 10.94 15.16 11.80
C PRO A 29 9.74 15.36 10.86
N PHE A 30 9.79 16.36 10.00
CA PHE A 30 8.76 16.61 8.99
C PHE A 30 8.81 15.63 7.82
N THR A 31 7.69 15.33 7.18
CA THR A 31 7.65 14.63 5.90
C THR A 31 8.16 15.53 4.75
N PRO A 32 8.76 14.98 3.68
CA PRO A 32 9.19 15.79 2.55
C PRO A 32 7.99 16.54 1.94
N PRO A 33 8.18 17.82 1.54
CA PRO A 33 7.09 18.60 0.94
C PRO A 33 6.49 17.89 -0.28
N HIS A 34 5.18 18.09 -0.47
CA HIS A 34 4.39 17.54 -1.58
C HIS A 34 4.41 16.01 -1.69
N PHE A 35 4.55 15.29 -0.58
CA PHE A 35 4.50 13.83 -0.56
C PHE A 35 3.32 13.31 0.29
N PRO A 36 2.07 13.42 -0.22
CA PRO A 36 0.85 13.07 0.54
C PRO A 36 0.82 11.60 0.96
N ARG A 37 1.49 10.72 0.23
CA ARG A 37 1.59 9.29 0.57
C ARG A 37 2.18 9.02 1.96
N ALA A 38 3.04 9.89 2.49
CA ALA A 38 3.55 9.74 3.86
C ALA A 38 2.45 9.94 4.92
N ASN A 39 1.46 10.79 4.64
CA ASN A 39 0.37 11.10 5.57
C ASN A 39 -0.87 10.22 5.36
N GLY A 40 -0.89 9.34 4.36
CA GLY A 40 -2.08 8.54 4.03
C GLY A 40 -2.65 7.71 5.18
N LYS A 41 -1.82 7.31 6.16
CA LYS A 41 -2.29 6.64 7.38
C LYS A 41 -3.19 7.54 8.23
N ILE A 42 -2.78 8.79 8.45
CA ILE A 42 -3.54 9.72 9.29
C ILE A 42 -4.80 10.20 8.55
N GLU A 43 -4.68 10.46 7.25
CA GLU A 43 -5.83 10.83 6.39
C GLU A 43 -6.92 9.76 6.44
N ARG A 44 -6.53 8.47 6.34
CA ARG A 44 -7.50 7.37 6.40
C ARG A 44 -8.11 7.21 7.79
N ALA A 45 -7.33 7.41 8.85
CA ALA A 45 -7.84 7.37 10.22
C ALA A 45 -8.86 8.49 10.46
N VAL A 46 -8.53 9.73 10.07
CA VAL A 46 -9.42 10.89 10.15
C VAL A 46 -10.70 10.66 9.35
N GLN A 47 -10.59 10.12 8.14
CA GLN A 47 -11.76 9.80 7.33
C GLN A 47 -12.68 8.79 8.02
N THR A 48 -12.11 7.74 8.64
CA THR A 48 -12.89 6.75 9.40
C THR A 48 -13.65 7.40 10.55
N VAL A 49 -12.95 8.22 11.35
CA VAL A 49 -13.55 8.90 12.51
C VAL A 49 -14.65 9.88 12.06
N LYS A 50 -14.40 10.70 11.04
CA LYS A 50 -15.41 11.62 10.49
C LYS A 50 -16.67 10.89 10.03
N ASN A 51 -16.50 9.78 9.30
CA ASN A 51 -17.62 8.99 8.84
C ASN A 51 -18.42 8.38 10.01
N SER A 52 -17.76 7.92 11.07
CA SER A 52 -18.44 7.42 12.27
C SER A 52 -19.20 8.52 13.00
N LEU A 53 -18.62 9.72 13.13
CA LEU A 53 -19.27 10.86 13.80
C LEU A 53 -20.46 11.40 13.00
N ASN A 54 -20.37 11.45 11.67
CA ASN A 54 -21.49 11.89 10.83
C ASN A 54 -22.71 10.96 10.97
N LYS A 55 -22.48 9.63 10.97
CA LYS A 55 -23.55 8.65 11.21
C LYS A 55 -24.16 8.80 12.60
N ALA A 56 -23.33 9.07 13.60
CA ALA A 56 -23.81 9.30 14.96
C ALA A 56 -24.68 10.55 15.06
N ALA A 57 -24.32 11.62 14.37
CA ALA A 57 -25.11 12.84 14.31
C ALA A 57 -26.46 12.62 13.61
N GLU A 58 -26.50 11.83 12.53
CA GLU A 58 -27.75 11.44 11.85
C GLU A 58 -28.67 10.60 12.75
N GLU A 59 -28.10 9.73 13.59
CA GLU A 59 -28.84 8.84 14.51
C GLU A 59 -29.10 9.46 15.90
N GLY A 60 -28.61 10.67 16.18
CA GLY A 60 -28.74 11.33 17.49
C GLY A 60 -27.96 10.65 18.62
N LYS A 61 -26.87 9.93 18.31
CA LYS A 61 -26.03 9.21 19.29
C LYS A 61 -24.96 10.10 19.92
N ASP A 62 -24.58 9.77 21.16
CA ASP A 62 -23.47 10.43 21.84
C ASP A 62 -22.12 10.16 21.15
N LEU A 63 -21.37 11.23 20.89
CA LEU A 63 -20.06 11.20 20.24
C LEU A 63 -19.03 10.40 21.07
N TYR A 64 -19.12 10.42 22.40
CA TYR A 64 -18.18 9.69 23.25
C TYR A 64 -18.35 8.18 23.13
N VAL A 65 -19.59 7.70 22.98
CA VAL A 65 -19.89 6.29 22.73
C VAL A 65 -19.30 5.85 21.39
N VAL A 66 -19.41 6.68 20.36
CA VAL A 66 -18.86 6.39 19.03
C VAL A 66 -17.33 6.33 19.03
N LEU A 67 -16.69 7.22 19.79
CA LEU A 67 -15.23 7.18 19.98
C LEU A 67 -14.80 5.95 20.78
N LEU A 68 -15.59 5.54 21.78
CA LEU A 68 -15.35 4.30 22.51
C LEU A 68 -15.46 3.10 21.55
N ASP A 69 -16.53 3.01 20.76
CA ASP A 69 -16.76 1.97 19.76
C ASP A 69 -15.59 1.87 18.77
N TYR A 70 -15.10 3.00 18.28
CA TYR A 70 -13.91 3.04 17.42
C TYR A 70 -12.67 2.44 18.09
N ARG A 71 -12.46 2.70 19.39
CA ARG A 71 -11.29 2.23 20.15
C ARG A 71 -11.38 0.74 20.52
N ILE A 72 -12.58 0.21 20.72
CA ILE A 72 -12.80 -1.20 21.08
C ILE A 72 -12.97 -2.12 19.88
N GLN A 73 -13.20 -1.57 18.68
CA GLN A 73 -13.39 -2.38 17.48
C GLN A 73 -12.08 -3.06 17.04
N PRO A 74 -12.00 -4.40 17.07
CA PRO A 74 -10.81 -5.12 16.61
C PRO A 74 -10.67 -5.04 15.10
N ALA A 75 -9.44 -5.13 14.59
CA ALA A 75 -9.19 -5.29 13.17
C ALA A 75 -9.19 -6.79 12.82
N LYS A 76 -9.45 -7.15 11.56
CA LYS A 76 -9.60 -8.54 11.06
C LYS A 76 -8.56 -9.55 11.58
N HIS A 77 -7.34 -9.11 11.87
CA HIS A 77 -6.26 -9.94 12.43
C HIS A 77 -5.39 -9.17 13.45
N MET A 78 -5.99 -8.20 14.16
CA MET A 78 -5.28 -7.40 15.17
C MET A 78 -6.22 -7.11 16.35
N PRO A 79 -5.70 -7.07 17.59
CA PRO A 79 -6.44 -6.53 18.73
C PRO A 79 -6.95 -5.11 18.46
N SER A 80 -7.97 -4.70 19.20
CA SER A 80 -8.51 -3.35 19.13
C SER A 80 -7.49 -2.29 19.54
N PRO A 81 -7.61 -1.04 19.08
CA PRO A 81 -6.74 0.06 19.51
C PRO A 81 -6.62 0.20 21.04
N ALA A 82 -7.72 0.03 21.77
CA ALA A 82 -7.72 0.09 23.24
C ALA A 82 -6.95 -1.07 23.86
N GLU A 83 -7.09 -2.29 23.35
CA GLU A 83 -6.31 -3.45 23.81
C GLU A 83 -4.82 -3.27 23.53
N LEU A 84 -4.46 -2.75 22.35
CA LEU A 84 -3.06 -2.48 21.99
C LEU A 84 -2.42 -1.41 22.88
N LEU A 85 -3.21 -0.43 23.32
CA LEU A 85 -2.73 0.69 24.13
C LEU A 85 -2.69 0.36 25.63
N MET A 86 -3.75 -0.27 26.16
CA MET A 86 -3.95 -0.47 27.60
C MET A 86 -3.70 -1.90 28.05
N GLY A 87 -3.49 -2.82 27.11
CA GLY A 87 -3.24 -4.23 27.39
C GLY A 87 -4.43 -5.01 27.98
N ARG A 88 -5.64 -4.46 27.88
CA ARG A 88 -6.87 -5.05 28.42
C ARG A 88 -8.07 -4.66 27.57
N LYS A 89 -9.17 -5.40 27.72
CA LYS A 89 -10.47 -4.94 27.20
C LYS A 89 -11.08 -3.88 28.10
N LEU A 90 -11.76 -2.94 27.48
CA LEU A 90 -12.56 -1.95 28.20
C LEU A 90 -13.95 -2.53 28.53
N ARG A 91 -14.57 -2.01 29.59
CA ARG A 91 -15.95 -2.35 29.91
C ARG A 91 -16.87 -1.61 28.94
N THR A 92 -17.66 -2.36 28.20
CA THR A 92 -18.52 -1.86 27.12
C THR A 92 -19.96 -2.29 27.36
N PHE A 93 -20.89 -1.82 26.52
CA PHE A 93 -22.29 -2.26 26.57
C PHE A 93 -22.46 -3.78 26.52
N PRO A 94 -21.83 -4.52 25.58
CA PRO A 94 -21.84 -5.98 25.65
C PRO A 94 -21.04 -6.45 26.88
N PRO A 95 -21.57 -7.40 27.66
CA PRO A 95 -20.88 -7.93 28.83
C PRO A 95 -19.58 -8.61 28.39
N SER A 96 -18.49 -8.26 29.08
CA SER A 96 -17.17 -8.87 28.89
C SER A 96 -16.81 -9.70 30.13
N HIS A 97 -16.14 -10.82 29.90
CA HIS A 97 -15.71 -11.70 30.98
C HIS A 97 -14.74 -10.94 31.92
N PRO A 98 -14.89 -10.99 33.26
CA PRO A 98 -14.06 -10.23 34.19
C PRO A 98 -12.55 -10.46 34.02
N GLY A 99 -12.15 -11.67 33.61
CA GLY A 99 -10.76 -11.99 33.30
C GLY A 99 -10.18 -11.21 32.11
N GLN A 100 -10.99 -10.73 31.18
CA GLN A 100 -10.55 -9.93 30.01
C GLN A 100 -10.38 -8.44 30.34
N LEU A 101 -10.92 -7.99 31.48
CA LEU A 101 -10.76 -6.63 31.97
C LEU A 101 -9.42 -6.43 32.69
N LYS A 102 -8.74 -7.53 33.04
CA LYS A 102 -7.40 -7.50 33.61
C LYS A 102 -6.37 -7.24 32.51
N PRO A 103 -5.27 -6.52 32.81
CA PRO A 103 -4.19 -6.32 31.86
C PRO A 103 -3.44 -7.63 31.63
N THR A 104 -3.79 -8.33 30.56
CA THR A 104 -3.11 -9.53 30.05
C THR A 104 -2.76 -9.28 28.60
N PHE A 105 -1.61 -8.65 28.38
CA PHE A 105 -1.18 -8.28 27.05
C PHE A 105 0.19 -8.82 26.71
N ASP A 106 0.18 -9.77 25.79
CA ASP A 106 1.39 -10.26 25.15
C ASP A 106 1.82 -9.27 24.06
N VAL A 107 2.71 -8.36 24.47
CA VAL A 107 3.30 -7.32 23.61
C VAL A 107 3.99 -7.95 22.40
N GLU A 108 4.67 -9.09 22.58
CA GLU A 108 5.42 -9.73 21.51
C GLU A 108 4.49 -10.34 20.46
N ARG A 109 3.43 -11.04 20.90
CA ARG A 109 2.41 -11.55 19.96
C ARG A 109 1.75 -10.43 19.16
N ALA A 110 1.44 -9.29 19.79
CA ALA A 110 0.86 -8.14 19.09
C ALA A 110 1.84 -7.53 18.08
N ARG A 111 3.13 -7.39 18.45
CA ARG A 111 4.20 -6.92 17.57
C ARG A 111 4.41 -7.85 16.38
N GLU A 112 4.40 -9.17 16.60
CA GLU A 112 4.51 -10.17 15.54
C GLU A 112 3.34 -10.11 14.57
N ALA A 113 2.11 -10.04 15.09
CA ALA A 113 0.92 -9.90 14.25
C ALA A 113 0.99 -8.63 13.38
N LEU A 114 1.45 -7.52 13.96
CA LEU A 114 1.65 -6.27 13.26
C LEU A 114 2.74 -6.40 12.17
N ARG A 115 3.88 -7.02 12.47
CA ARG A 115 4.96 -7.29 11.51
C ARG A 115 4.46 -8.16 10.35
N LYS A 116 3.78 -9.27 10.64
CA LYS A 116 3.19 -10.16 9.63
C LYS A 116 2.24 -9.39 8.71
N LYS A 117 1.35 -8.58 9.29
CA LYS A 117 0.43 -7.72 8.52
C LYS A 117 1.18 -6.71 7.63
N GLN A 118 2.21 -6.06 8.16
CA GLN A 118 3.04 -5.11 7.40
C GLN A 118 3.78 -5.79 6.25
N ILE A 119 4.37 -6.97 6.46
CA ILE A 119 5.05 -7.76 5.42
C ILE A 119 4.08 -8.11 4.30
N ILE A 120 2.89 -8.61 4.64
CA ILE A 120 1.84 -8.96 3.67
C ILE A 120 1.43 -7.72 2.88
N GLN A 121 1.11 -6.62 3.56
CA GLN A 121 0.75 -5.35 2.91
C GLN A 121 1.85 -4.85 1.97
N ASN A 122 3.11 -4.91 2.41
CA ASN A 122 4.26 -4.50 1.62
C ASN A 122 4.45 -5.40 0.38
N LYS A 123 4.27 -6.73 0.53
CA LYS A 123 4.32 -7.69 -0.57
C LYS A 123 3.30 -7.35 -1.65
N TYR A 124 2.05 -7.07 -1.28
CA TYR A 124 1.01 -6.71 -2.26
C TYR A 124 1.22 -5.30 -2.84
N ALA A 125 1.65 -4.33 -2.04
CA ALA A 125 1.91 -2.97 -2.49
C ALA A 125 3.08 -2.88 -3.48
N ASN A 126 4.14 -3.67 -3.26
CA ASN A 126 5.35 -3.64 -4.08
C ASN A 126 5.36 -4.61 -5.25
N LYS A 127 4.25 -5.33 -5.53
CA LYS A 127 4.20 -6.29 -6.66
C LYS A 127 4.63 -5.69 -8.00
N GLN A 128 4.33 -4.42 -8.22
CA GLN A 128 4.67 -3.69 -9.43
C GLN A 128 5.81 -2.66 -9.21
N ALA A 129 6.40 -2.64 -8.01
CA ALA A 129 7.41 -1.65 -7.66
C ALA A 129 8.81 -2.17 -8.00
N THR A 130 9.59 -1.36 -8.70
CA THR A 130 11.02 -1.60 -8.90
C THR A 130 11.83 -0.94 -7.79
N VAL A 131 12.87 -1.63 -7.31
CA VAL A 131 13.81 -1.05 -6.33
C VAL A 131 14.71 -0.09 -7.09
N LEU A 132 14.64 1.19 -6.73
CA LEU A 132 15.51 2.22 -7.31
C LEU A 132 16.85 2.24 -6.58
N PRO A 133 17.98 2.38 -7.29
CA PRO A 133 19.29 2.48 -6.66
C PRO A 133 19.38 3.71 -5.77
N VAL A 134 20.20 3.59 -4.72
CA VAL A 134 20.56 4.69 -3.84
C VAL A 134 21.38 5.69 -4.64
N LEU A 135 21.10 6.98 -4.44
CA LEU A 135 21.82 8.04 -5.13
C LEU A 135 22.90 8.58 -4.19
N HIS A 136 24.13 8.68 -4.69
CA HIS A 136 25.25 9.17 -3.92
C HIS A 136 25.35 10.70 -3.96
N GLN A 137 26.12 11.26 -3.02
CA GLN A 137 26.45 12.68 -3.00
C GLN A 137 27.11 13.09 -4.33
N ASN A 138 26.83 14.32 -4.78
CA ASN A 138 27.28 14.92 -6.05
C ASN A 138 26.72 14.29 -7.33
N ALA A 139 25.80 13.32 -7.24
CA ALA A 139 25.12 12.80 -8.42
C ALA A 139 24.24 13.86 -9.09
N LYS A 140 24.34 13.99 -10.43
CA LYS A 140 23.46 14.81 -11.25
C LYS A 140 22.09 14.14 -11.37
N VAL A 141 21.04 14.89 -11.09
CA VAL A 141 19.67 14.37 -11.04
C VAL A 141 18.67 15.34 -11.65
N TRP A 142 17.59 14.77 -12.15
CA TRP A 142 16.38 15.50 -12.45
C TRP A 142 15.43 15.39 -11.26
N PHE A 143 14.86 16.50 -10.80
CA PHE A 143 13.91 16.50 -9.70
C PHE A 143 12.68 17.36 -10.00
N LYS A 144 11.57 17.02 -9.34
CA LYS A 144 10.35 17.85 -9.36
C LYS A 144 10.23 18.66 -8.08
N HIS A 145 10.11 19.98 -8.23
CA HIS A 145 9.82 20.86 -7.11
C HIS A 145 8.36 20.69 -6.67
N LYS A 146 7.37 20.85 -7.56
CA LYS A 146 5.96 20.44 -7.34
C LYS A 146 5.53 19.37 -8.34
N MET A 147 4.46 18.63 -8.01
CA MET A 147 3.97 17.52 -8.85
C MET A 147 3.59 17.97 -10.28
N LYS A 148 2.99 19.15 -10.41
CA LYS A 148 2.52 19.74 -11.68
C LYS A 148 3.60 20.54 -12.43
N GLU A 149 4.76 20.75 -11.83
CA GLU A 149 5.86 21.49 -12.45
C GLU A 149 6.73 20.56 -13.33
N PRO A 150 7.45 21.13 -14.32
CA PRO A 150 8.43 20.37 -15.11
C PRO A 150 9.59 19.85 -14.25
N TRP A 151 10.33 18.89 -14.79
CA TRP A 151 11.56 18.40 -14.17
C TRP A 151 12.65 19.48 -14.25
N LYS A 152 13.35 19.70 -13.15
CA LYS A 152 14.51 20.60 -13.06
C LYS A 152 15.78 19.79 -12.84
N GLN A 153 16.90 20.30 -13.33
CA GLN A 153 18.21 19.72 -13.06
C GLN A 153 18.76 20.19 -11.71
N GLY A 154 19.53 19.33 -11.07
CA GLY A 154 20.20 19.64 -9.83
C GLY A 154 21.20 18.55 -9.41
N THR A 155 21.86 18.80 -8.29
CA THR A 155 22.89 17.92 -7.73
C THR A 155 22.51 17.50 -6.33
N ILE A 156 22.72 16.24 -5.99
CA ILE A 156 22.48 15.75 -4.63
C ILE A 156 23.57 16.26 -3.70
N ILE A 157 23.17 17.02 -2.67
CA ILE A 157 24.08 17.45 -1.61
C ILE A 157 24.28 16.31 -0.62
N GLN A 158 23.20 15.68 -0.17
CA GLN A 158 23.27 14.61 0.83
C GLN A 158 21.97 13.79 0.88
N VAL A 159 22.07 12.60 1.48
CA VAL A 159 20.89 11.82 1.89
C VAL A 159 20.22 12.54 3.07
N GLY A 160 18.90 12.66 3.00
CA GLY A 160 18.12 13.34 4.04
C GLY A 160 17.98 12.48 5.31
N PRO A 161 17.47 13.08 6.41
CA PRO A 161 17.35 12.41 7.71
C PRO A 161 16.31 11.28 7.73
N GLN A 162 15.40 11.26 6.76
CA GLN A 162 14.38 10.21 6.61
C GLN A 162 14.72 9.27 5.47
N SER A 163 14.28 8.01 5.59
CA SER A 163 14.42 7.01 4.53
C SER A 163 13.87 7.54 3.20
N ARG A 164 14.65 7.35 2.13
CA ARG A 164 14.33 7.78 0.76
C ARG A 164 14.15 9.30 0.61
N SER A 165 14.63 10.12 1.54
CA SER A 165 14.70 11.58 1.40
C SER A 165 16.10 12.00 0.93
N TYR A 166 16.19 13.04 0.11
CA TYR A 166 17.44 13.63 -0.37
C TYR A 166 17.37 15.16 -0.31
N ILE A 167 18.51 15.80 -0.15
CA ILE A 167 18.67 17.25 -0.22
C ILE A 167 19.38 17.57 -1.54
N ILE A 168 18.76 18.41 -2.36
CA ILE A 168 19.14 18.68 -3.74
C ILE A 168 19.41 20.19 -3.89
N LYS A 169 20.52 20.54 -4.53
CA LYS A 169 20.80 21.90 -5.01
C LYS A 169 20.33 22.00 -6.46
N GLY A 170 19.36 22.87 -6.74
CA GLY A 170 18.99 23.20 -8.11
C GLY A 170 20.05 24.09 -8.78
N GLU A 171 20.05 24.12 -10.10
CA GLU A 171 20.91 25.04 -10.87
C GLU A 171 20.61 26.51 -10.57
N ASP A 172 19.33 26.81 -10.27
CA ASP A 172 18.84 28.11 -9.78
C ASP A 172 19.43 28.49 -8.39
N GLY A 173 20.31 27.69 -7.80
CA GLY A 173 20.92 27.89 -6.47
C GLY A 173 20.05 27.46 -5.28
N GLY A 174 18.75 27.22 -5.49
CA GLY A 174 17.81 26.81 -4.44
C GLY A 174 18.08 25.41 -3.88
N VAL A 175 17.92 25.23 -2.56
CA VAL A 175 18.10 23.95 -1.88
C VAL A 175 16.74 23.35 -1.51
N PHE A 176 16.49 22.11 -1.95
CA PHE A 176 15.20 21.44 -1.80
C PHE A 176 15.34 20.06 -1.18
N ARG A 177 14.47 19.73 -0.22
CA ARG A 177 14.33 18.37 0.31
C ARG A 177 13.25 17.61 -0.44
N ARG A 178 13.57 16.46 -1.06
CA ARG A 178 12.62 15.67 -1.85
C ARG A 178 12.74 14.17 -1.60
N ASN A 179 11.62 13.46 -1.74
CA ASN A 179 11.59 12.00 -1.69
C ASN A 179 12.16 11.40 -3.00
N ARG A 180 12.76 10.21 -2.94
CA ARG A 180 13.26 9.44 -4.09
C ARG A 180 12.25 9.32 -5.23
N PHE A 181 10.96 9.30 -4.91
CA PHE A 181 9.87 9.30 -5.89
C PHE A 181 9.89 10.52 -6.83
N HIS A 182 10.34 11.69 -6.35
CA HIS A 182 10.42 12.94 -7.13
C HIS A 182 11.80 13.16 -7.77
N ILE A 183 12.67 12.14 -7.80
CA ILE A 183 14.05 12.25 -8.26
C ILE A 183 14.33 11.16 -9.29
N ARG A 184 14.91 11.54 -10.42
CA ARG A 184 15.43 10.65 -11.46
C ARG A 184 16.92 10.88 -11.60
N GLN A 185 17.67 9.80 -11.75
CA GLN A 185 19.10 9.91 -12.04
C GLN A 185 19.25 10.48 -13.45
N ASN A 186 20.13 11.48 -13.61
CA ASN A 186 20.53 11.94 -14.92
C ASN A 186 21.66 11.03 -15.38
N TYR A 187 21.36 10.08 -16.26
CA TYR A 187 22.40 9.30 -16.91
C TYR A 187 23.00 10.18 -18.01
N THR A 188 24.30 10.49 -17.92
CA THR A 188 25.04 10.91 -19.11
C THR A 188 25.14 9.71 -20.06
N GLU A 189 25.29 9.94 -21.37
CA GLU A 189 25.32 8.87 -22.37
C GLU A 189 26.40 7.81 -22.07
N ASP A 190 27.46 8.20 -21.35
CA ASP A 190 28.55 7.31 -20.90
C ASP A 190 28.16 6.32 -19.78
N ASP A 191 27.07 6.58 -19.03
CA ASP A 191 26.74 5.83 -17.80
C ASP A 191 25.68 4.73 -17.99
N ASN A 192 25.14 4.55 -19.21
CA ASN A 192 24.05 3.62 -19.47
C ASN A 192 24.39 2.60 -20.57
N PRO A 193 24.85 1.38 -20.22
CA PRO A 193 25.21 0.34 -21.20
C PRO A 193 24.02 -0.14 -22.06
N ARG A 194 22.80 0.30 -21.77
CA ARG A 194 21.60 -0.01 -22.56
C ARG A 194 21.40 0.93 -23.75
N TRP A 195 21.97 2.14 -23.70
CA TRP A 195 21.84 3.20 -24.71
C TRP A 195 23.11 3.34 -25.56
N SER A 196 24.24 2.86 -25.06
CA SER A 196 25.47 2.61 -25.83
C SER A 196 25.47 1.26 -26.54
N ARG A 197 24.33 0.86 -27.12
CA ARG A 197 24.33 -0.23 -28.10
C ARG A 197 24.68 0.35 -29.46
N THR A 198 25.82 -0.03 -30.01
CA THR A 198 26.17 0.32 -31.39
C THR A 198 25.36 -0.54 -32.37
N VAL A 199 25.36 -0.16 -33.64
CA VAL A 199 24.69 -0.94 -34.69
C VAL A 199 25.30 -2.35 -34.75
N GLU A 200 26.60 -2.48 -34.51
CA GLU A 200 27.36 -3.72 -34.47
C GLU A 200 26.88 -4.69 -33.37
N ASP A 201 26.44 -4.18 -32.21
CA ASP A 201 25.92 -5.01 -31.11
C ASP A 201 24.57 -5.68 -31.44
N ILE A 202 23.82 -5.10 -32.39
CA ILE A 202 22.53 -5.62 -32.85
C ILE A 202 22.73 -6.73 -33.88
N TYR A 203 23.79 -6.65 -34.69
CA TYR A 203 24.11 -7.65 -35.71
C TYR A 203 24.94 -8.82 -35.19
N ASN A 204 25.67 -8.67 -34.07
CA ASN A 204 26.50 -9.74 -33.49
C ASN A 204 25.74 -10.71 -32.58
N SER A 205 24.46 -10.47 -32.23
CA SER A 205 23.70 -11.40 -31.38
C SER A 205 23.16 -12.65 -32.09
N ASP A 206 23.17 -12.66 -33.42
CA ASP A 206 22.67 -13.77 -34.24
C ASP A 206 23.79 -14.76 -34.67
N ALA A 207 25.03 -14.52 -34.24
CA ALA A 207 26.21 -15.32 -34.61
C ALA A 207 26.74 -16.23 -33.47
N ILE A 208 25.87 -16.79 -32.64
CA ILE A 208 26.22 -18.00 -31.87
C ILE A 208 25.63 -19.19 -32.60
N GLU A 209 26.48 -19.77 -33.46
CA GLU A 209 26.25 -21.03 -34.14
C GLU A 209 25.95 -22.16 -33.14
N ILE A 210 24.87 -22.86 -33.49
CA ILE A 210 24.53 -24.21 -33.08
C ILE A 210 25.73 -25.13 -33.37
N SER A 211 26.45 -25.62 -32.36
CA SER A 211 27.01 -26.99 -32.40
C SER A 211 27.53 -27.46 -31.04
N ARG A 212 26.83 -28.47 -30.48
CA ARG A 212 27.34 -29.74 -29.91
C ARG A 212 26.34 -30.31 -28.91
N ILE A 213 25.40 -31.09 -29.43
CA ILE A 213 24.72 -32.16 -28.68
C ILE A 213 25.37 -33.46 -29.16
N PRO A 214 25.90 -34.34 -28.27
CA PRO A 214 26.20 -35.70 -28.65
C PRO A 214 24.90 -36.52 -28.67
N ASN A 215 24.64 -37.15 -29.80
CA ASN A 215 23.62 -38.18 -29.98
C ASN A 215 23.95 -39.42 -29.15
N ASN A 216 22.93 -40.05 -28.56
CA ASN A 216 22.85 -41.51 -28.56
C ASN A 216 21.38 -41.94 -28.69
N SER A 217 21.17 -42.71 -29.75
CA SER A 217 19.92 -43.28 -30.24
C SER A 217 19.57 -44.55 -29.46
N ALA A 218 18.29 -44.77 -29.17
CA ALA A 218 17.50 -45.92 -29.66
C ALA A 218 16.12 -46.02 -28.98
N ASP A 219 15.11 -46.21 -29.84
CA ASP A 219 13.82 -46.89 -29.67
C ASP A 219 12.60 -46.22 -29.00
N SER A 220 11.84 -45.51 -29.84
CA SER A 220 10.50 -45.85 -30.35
C SER A 220 9.42 -46.41 -29.39
N GLN A 221 8.32 -45.68 -29.19
CA GLN A 221 7.03 -45.88 -29.90
C GLN A 221 5.82 -45.15 -29.27
N VAL A 222 5.20 -44.27 -30.08
CA VAL A 222 3.76 -44.29 -30.45
C VAL A 222 2.68 -43.64 -29.52
N ASN A 223 2.01 -42.65 -30.13
CA ASN A 223 0.57 -42.29 -30.10
C ASN A 223 0.04 -41.04 -29.38
N ALA A 224 -0.92 -40.43 -30.11
CA ALA A 224 -1.48 -39.10 -30.03
C ALA A 224 -2.73 -38.98 -29.14
N SER A 225 -3.09 -37.72 -28.88
CA SER A 225 -4.26 -37.15 -28.17
C SER A 225 -5.60 -37.92 -28.26
N PRO A 226 -6.53 -37.72 -27.31
CA PRO A 226 -7.68 -36.85 -27.64
C PRO A 226 -8.36 -36.06 -26.48
N LYS A 227 -9.34 -35.25 -26.91
CA LYS A 227 -10.28 -34.36 -26.19
C LYS A 227 -11.38 -35.11 -25.39
N THR A 228 -12.01 -34.37 -24.46
CA THR A 228 -13.43 -34.40 -23.99
C THR A 228 -14.05 -35.69 -23.40
N ASN A 229 -14.57 -35.64 -22.16
CA ASN A 229 -16.02 -35.57 -21.84
C ASN A 229 -16.31 -35.81 -20.34
N ARG A 230 -17.35 -35.11 -19.85
CA ARG A 230 -18.06 -35.36 -18.58
C ARG A 230 -19.20 -36.35 -18.81
N SER A 231 -19.39 -37.32 -17.92
CA SER A 231 -20.72 -37.77 -17.45
C SER A 231 -20.66 -38.76 -16.28
N ASN A 232 -21.30 -38.36 -15.18
CA ASN A 232 -22.20 -39.08 -14.24
C ASN A 232 -21.92 -40.51 -13.76
N ILE A 233 -21.96 -40.66 -12.42
CA ILE A 233 -22.62 -41.76 -11.71
C ILE A 233 -23.46 -41.17 -10.56
N ASN A 234 -24.75 -41.53 -10.51
CA ASN A 234 -25.71 -41.27 -9.44
C ASN A 234 -25.78 -42.50 -8.50
N GLN A 235 -26.01 -42.29 -7.20
CA GLN A 235 -26.92 -43.11 -6.38
C GLN A 235 -27.33 -42.37 -5.07
N GLN A 236 -28.56 -41.84 -5.13
CA GLN A 236 -29.65 -41.77 -4.13
C GLN A 236 -29.40 -41.91 -2.61
N LEU A 237 -30.03 -40.99 -1.83
CA LEU A 237 -31.03 -41.25 -0.78
C LEU A 237 -31.90 -39.96 -0.58
N GLN A 238 -33.23 -40.11 -0.51
CA GLN A 238 -34.30 -39.08 -0.58
C GLN A 238 -34.89 -38.71 0.81
N ALA A 239 -35.12 -37.40 1.08
CA ALA A 239 -36.42 -36.69 1.29
C ALA A 239 -36.99 -36.70 2.74
N PRO A 240 -37.89 -35.75 3.19
CA PRO A 240 -38.70 -34.81 2.42
C PRO A 240 -38.73 -33.32 2.87
N ILE A 241 -39.29 -32.50 1.99
CA ILE A 241 -39.58 -31.07 2.11
C ILE A 241 -41.05 -30.89 2.50
N GLU A 242 -41.33 -30.15 3.57
CA GLU A 242 -42.66 -29.54 3.81
C GLU A 242 -42.78 -28.22 3.03
N LYS A 243 -43.90 -28.06 2.32
CA LYS A 243 -44.27 -26.83 1.62
C LYS A 243 -44.98 -25.88 2.59
N CYS A 244 -44.61 -24.60 2.57
CA CYS A 244 -45.50 -23.52 2.96
C CYS A 244 -45.42 -22.42 1.89
N SER A 245 -46.56 -22.19 1.24
CA SER A 245 -46.78 -21.16 0.23
C SER A 245 -47.01 -19.80 0.89
N GLU A 246 -46.47 -18.71 0.35
CA GLU A 246 -47.23 -17.46 0.10
C GLU A 246 -46.40 -16.37 -0.64
N GLN A 247 -46.95 -15.99 -1.79
CA GLN A 247 -47.12 -14.67 -2.40
C GLN A 247 -45.96 -13.65 -2.49
N SER A 248 -45.81 -13.19 -3.73
CA SER A 248 -44.82 -12.29 -4.30
C SER A 248 -44.96 -10.82 -3.90
N ASN A 249 -43.81 -10.15 -3.72
CA ASN A 249 -43.55 -8.81 -4.25
C ASN A 249 -42.04 -8.64 -4.50
N PRO A 250 -41.59 -8.20 -5.70
CA PRO A 250 -40.16 -8.09 -5.99
C PRO A 250 -39.53 -6.90 -5.26
N VAL A 251 -38.58 -7.19 -4.37
CA VAL A 251 -37.75 -6.18 -3.69
C VAL A 251 -36.87 -5.46 -4.71
N VAL A 252 -37.12 -4.17 -4.94
CA VAL A 252 -36.30 -3.30 -5.79
C VAL A 252 -34.94 -3.05 -5.10
N ARG A 253 -33.87 -3.61 -5.66
CA ARG A 253 -32.48 -3.29 -5.26
C ARG A 253 -31.92 -2.20 -6.18
N LYS A 254 -31.61 -1.02 -5.63
CA LYS A 254 -30.91 0.08 -6.33
C LYS A 254 -29.45 -0.29 -6.61
N SER A 255 -29.20 -0.90 -7.77
CA SER A 255 -27.90 -0.89 -8.46
C SER A 255 -28.02 -1.55 -9.83
N SER A 256 -28.66 -0.87 -10.78
CA SER A 256 -28.46 -1.14 -12.21
C SER A 256 -27.67 0.05 -12.79
N ARG A 257 -26.35 -0.09 -12.88
CA ARG A 257 -25.56 0.82 -13.71
C ARG A 257 -25.77 0.41 -15.17
N ASN A 258 -26.37 1.28 -15.97
CA ASN A 258 -26.42 1.09 -17.41
C ASN A 258 -25.01 1.20 -17.99
N ILE A 259 -24.46 0.08 -18.47
CA ILE A 259 -23.16 0.05 -19.15
C ILE A 259 -23.41 0.33 -20.62
N VAL A 260 -23.12 1.56 -21.06
CA VAL A 260 -23.11 1.89 -22.48
C VAL A 260 -21.84 1.31 -23.10
N LYS A 261 -21.98 0.27 -23.91
CA LYS A 261 -20.84 -0.30 -24.64
C LYS A 261 -20.32 0.68 -25.70
N PRO A 262 -18.99 0.79 -25.88
CA PRO A 262 -18.38 1.64 -26.89
C PRO A 262 -18.71 1.16 -28.31
N VAL A 263 -18.76 2.10 -29.27
CA VAL A 263 -19.34 1.94 -30.62
C VAL A 263 -18.75 0.77 -31.40
N ARG A 264 -17.47 0.43 -31.20
CA ARG A 264 -16.77 -0.69 -31.87
C ARG A 264 -17.29 -2.11 -31.54
N TYR A 265 -18.26 -2.24 -30.66
CA TYR A 265 -18.89 -3.52 -30.28
C TYR A 265 -20.40 -3.52 -30.55
N ARG A 266 -20.86 -2.64 -31.45
CA ARG A 266 -22.24 -2.59 -31.91
C ARG A 266 -22.25 -2.99 -33.39
N ASP A 267 -22.05 -4.27 -33.66
CA ASP A 267 -22.15 -4.79 -35.03
C ASP A 267 -23.42 -5.64 -35.15
N ASN A 268 -24.24 -5.24 -36.13
CA ASN A 268 -25.46 -5.80 -36.74
C ASN A 268 -26.58 -6.32 -35.83
#